data_AF-A0A819CFE4-F1
#
_entry.id   AF-A0A819CFE4-F1
#
_cell.length_a   1.000
_cell.length_b   1.000
_cell.length_c   1.000
_cell.angle_alpha   90.00
_cell.angle_beta   90.00
_cell.angle_gamma   90.00
#
_symmetry.space_group_name_H-M   'P 1'
#
loop_
_entity.id
_entity.type
_entity.pdbx_description
1 polymer ?
#
loop_
_entity_poly.entity_id
_entity_poly.type
_entity_poly.pdbx_seq_one_letter_code
_entity_poly.pdbx_strand_id
1 'polypeptide(L)'
;MSEFDKRVFAVALTDSPMSTYVKYFSLNVLKMLQMRTINWIASPVQVNTDIGVREYGRLRSAGHTLHEWTSYTAFNGIFQFLEEERQKLKRYKY
;
A
#
# COMPACT_ATOMS: atom_id res chain seq x y z
N MET A 1 -9.05 -6.21 -17.61
CA MET A 1 -9.22 -6.22 -16.14
C MET A 1 -10.63 -6.70 -15.87
N SER A 2 -10.77 -7.61 -14.90
CA SER A 2 -12.05 -8.14 -14.48
C SER A 2 -12.91 -7.04 -13.83
N GLU A 3 -14.21 -7.27 -13.69
CA GLU A 3 -15.09 -6.37 -12.95
C GLU A 3 -14.69 -6.29 -11.46
N PHE A 4 -14.08 -7.35 -10.93
CA PHE A 4 -13.54 -7.37 -9.58
C PHE A 4 -12.34 -6.42 -9.43
N ASP A 5 -11.42 -6.41 -10.39
CA ASP A 5 -10.21 -5.57 -10.34
C ASP A 5 -10.55 -4.07 -10.28
N LYS A 6 -11.69 -3.67 -10.86
CA LYS A 6 -12.18 -2.28 -10.80
C LYS A 6 -12.70 -1.88 -9.42
N ARG A 7 -13.07 -2.86 -8.59
CA ARG A 7 -13.55 -2.63 -7.22
C ARG A 7 -12.42 -2.53 -6.21
N VAL A 8 -11.24 -3.06 -6.52
CA VAL A 8 -10.04 -2.88 -5.70
C VAL A 8 -9.59 -1.42 -5.82
N PHE A 9 -9.83 -0.65 -4.77
CA PHE A 9 -9.56 0.78 -4.77
C PHE A 9 -8.23 1.15 -4.11
N ALA A 10 -7.81 0.36 -3.13
CA ALA A 10 -6.59 0.53 -2.36
C ALA A 10 -6.05 -0.84 -1.91
N VAL A 11 -4.75 -0.94 -1.74
CA VAL A 11 -4.04 -2.10 -1.19
C VAL A 11 -3.09 -1.60 -0.11
N ALA A 12 -3.29 -2.05 1.12
CA ALA A 12 -2.40 -1.75 2.23
C ALA A 12 -1.59 -3.01 2.58
N LEU A 13 -0.27 -2.89 2.58
CA LEU A 13 0.66 -3.96 2.91
C LEU A 13 1.46 -3.60 4.16
N THR A 14 1.88 -4.62 4.89
CA THR A 14 2.70 -4.50 6.11
C THR A 14 3.92 -5.39 5.98
N ASP A 15 5.08 -4.75 5.81
CA ASP A 15 6.40 -5.33 5.62
C ASP A 15 6.42 -6.49 4.61
N SER A 16 5.63 -6.34 3.55
CA SER A 16 5.47 -7.37 2.53
C SER A 16 6.75 -7.45 1.67
N PRO A 17 7.30 -8.65 1.41
CA PRO A 17 8.45 -8.85 0.53
C PRO A 17 8.08 -8.77 -0.96
N MET A 18 7.22 -7.82 -1.34
CA MET A 18 6.59 -7.74 -2.65
C MET A 18 7.62 -7.59 -3.79
N SER A 19 8.72 -6.88 -3.55
CA SER A 19 9.84 -6.74 -4.49
C SER A 19 10.40 -8.08 -4.98
N THR A 20 10.33 -9.15 -4.18
CA THR A 20 10.82 -10.48 -4.58
C THR A 20 9.93 -11.13 -5.66
N TYR A 21 8.66 -10.72 -5.74
CA TYR A 21 7.65 -11.37 -6.57
C TYR A 21 7.22 -10.55 -7.79
N VAL A 22 7.63 -9.27 -7.90
CA VAL A 22 7.21 -8.37 -8.99
C VAL A 22 7.44 -8.95 -10.39
N LYS A 23 8.49 -9.76 -10.58
CA LYS A 23 8.82 -10.41 -11.85
C LYS A 23 7.78 -11.43 -12.33
N TYR A 24 6.92 -11.91 -11.43
CA TYR A 24 5.85 -12.85 -11.75
C TYR A 24 4.51 -12.17 -12.05
N PHE A 25 4.43 -10.85 -11.90
CA PHE A 25 3.20 -10.10 -12.16
C PHE A 25 3.11 -9.67 -13.61
N SER A 26 1.89 -9.73 -14.15
CA SER A 26 1.61 -9.09 -15.43
C SER A 26 1.72 -7.57 -15.32
N LEU A 27 2.02 -6.90 -16.44
CA LEU A 27 2.11 -5.43 -16.50
C LEU A 27 0.82 -4.74 -16.00
N ASN A 28 -0.36 -5.34 -16.27
CA ASN A 28 -1.63 -4.80 -15.83
C ASN A 28 -1.77 -4.85 -14.29
N VAL A 29 -1.32 -5.94 -13.66
CA VAL A 29 -1.31 -6.07 -12.20
C VAL A 29 -0.33 -5.08 -11.59
N LEU A 30 0.88 -4.97 -12.13
CA LEU A 30 1.88 -4.00 -11.65
C LEU A 30 1.35 -2.56 -11.73
N LYS A 31 0.73 -2.18 -12.85
CA LYS A 31 0.14 -0.84 -13.01
C LYS A 31 -0.96 -0.59 -11.97
N MET A 32 -1.81 -1.58 -11.72
CA MET A 32 -2.86 -1.48 -10.69
C MET A 32 -2.23 -1.30 -9.30
N LEU A 33 -1.26 -2.14 -8.94
CA LEU A 33 -0.58 -2.07 -7.65
C LEU A 33 0.13 -0.73 -7.47
N GLN A 34 0.90 -0.28 -8.47
CA GLN A 34 1.63 0.98 -8.41
C GLN A 34 0.73 2.18 -8.11
N MET A 35 -0.50 2.19 -8.67
CA MET A 35 -1.46 3.27 -8.45
C MET A 35 -2.18 3.20 -7.10
N ARG A 36 -2.32 2.01 -6.51
CA ARG A 36 -3.26 1.74 -5.41
C ARG A 36 -2.61 1.24 -4.13
N THR A 37 -1.30 1.00 -4.13
CA THR A 37 -0.63 0.30 -3.02
C THR A 37 0.23 1.22 -2.19
N ILE A 38 0.12 1.07 -0.87
CA ILE A 38 1.10 1.54 0.11
C ILE A 38 1.56 0.33 0.93
N ASN A 39 2.87 0.17 1.08
CA ASN A 39 3.47 -0.81 1.98
C ASN A 39 4.15 -0.07 3.14
N TRP A 40 3.68 -0.31 4.36
CA TRP A 40 4.38 0.13 5.55
C TRP A 40 5.49 -0.87 5.84
N ILE A 41 6.74 -0.42 5.89
CA ILE A 41 7.89 -1.29 6.09
C ILE A 41 8.60 -0.99 7.40
N ALA A 42 9.31 -1.97 7.93
CA ALA A 42 10.18 -1.79 9.07
C ALA A 42 11.26 -0.75 8.73
N SER A 43 11.19 0.40 9.40
CA SER A 43 12.10 1.53 9.25
C SER A 43 12.07 2.37 10.53
N PRO A 44 13.22 2.87 11.01
CA PRO A 44 13.31 3.67 12.22
C PRO A 44 12.80 5.12 12.05
N VAL A 45 12.45 5.52 10.82
CA VAL A 45 11.89 6.86 10.53
C VAL A 45 10.49 6.98 11.15
N GLN A 46 10.05 8.17 11.51
CA GLN A 46 8.70 8.41 12.06
C GLN A 46 7.60 7.67 11.29
N VAL A 47 6.64 7.09 12.02
CA VAL A 47 5.52 6.34 11.43
C VAL A 47 4.77 7.21 10.41
N ASN A 48 4.33 6.59 9.32
CA ASN A 48 3.64 7.21 8.18
C ASN A 48 4.47 8.15 7.31
N THR A 49 5.75 8.36 7.59
CA THR A 49 6.63 9.11 6.68
C THR A 49 6.78 8.33 5.36
N ASP A 50 6.61 9.03 4.24
CA ASP A 50 6.91 8.48 2.92
C ASP A 50 8.43 8.29 2.78
N ILE A 51 8.86 7.06 2.47
CA ILE A 51 10.29 6.70 2.42
C ILE A 51 10.72 6.15 1.06
N GLY A 52 9.81 6.14 0.08
CA GLY A 52 10.16 5.86 -1.31
C GLY A 52 9.03 5.25 -2.12
N VAL A 53 9.38 4.81 -3.33
CA VAL A 53 8.50 4.14 -4.27
C VAL A 53 9.22 2.91 -4.82
N ARG A 54 8.46 1.84 -5.04
CA ARG A 54 8.89 0.60 -5.70
C ARG A 54 7.98 0.32 -6.89
N GLU A 55 8.31 -0.69 -7.68
CA GLU A 55 7.55 -1.09 -8.87
C GLU A 55 6.09 -1.42 -8.57
N TYR A 56 5.79 -1.83 -7.34
CA TYR A 56 4.46 -2.22 -6.91
C TYR A 56 3.71 -1.13 -6.11
N GLY A 57 4.35 -0.01 -5.75
CA GLY A 57 3.66 1.03 -4.96
C GLY A 57 4.56 1.88 -4.08
N ARG A 58 3.92 2.72 -3.27
CA ARG A 58 4.59 3.64 -2.32
C ARG A 58 5.00 2.91 -1.05
N LEU A 59 6.05 3.41 -0.41
CA LEU A 59 6.55 2.90 0.86
C LEU A 59 6.39 3.94 1.96
N ARG A 60 5.91 3.50 3.12
CA ARG A 60 5.85 4.31 4.35
C ARG A 60 6.61 3.63 5.47
N SER A 61 7.14 4.45 6.38
CA SER A 61 7.77 3.92 7.59
C SER A 61 6.73 3.43 8.60
N ALA A 62 7.05 2.33 9.26
CA ALA A 62 6.29 1.82 10.41
C ALA A 62 6.77 2.39 11.76
N GLY A 63 7.92 3.10 11.82
CA GLY A 63 8.41 3.71 13.06
C GLY A 63 9.20 2.78 13.99
N HIS A 64 9.63 1.62 13.48
CA HIS A 64 10.46 0.64 14.18
C HIS A 64 11.16 -0.28 13.18
N THR A 65 12.10 -1.10 13.65
CA THR A 65 12.86 -2.05 12.83
C THR A 65 12.39 -3.51 12.96
N LEU A 66 11.43 -3.80 13.84
CA LEU A 66 10.92 -5.17 14.09
C LEU A 66 9.76 -5.55 13.16
N HIS A 67 9.92 -6.56 12.32
CA HIS A 67 8.91 -6.99 11.33
C HIS A 67 7.51 -7.18 11.93
N GLU A 68 7.43 -7.89 13.06
CA GLU A 68 6.22 -8.31 13.75
C GLU A 68 5.39 -7.14 14.30
N TRP A 69 5.99 -5.96 14.50
CA TRP A 69 5.30 -4.77 15.02
C TRP A 69 4.64 -3.94 13.91
N THR A 70 4.95 -4.21 12.64
CA THR A 70 4.57 -3.33 11.52
C THR A 70 3.06 -3.11 11.43
N SER A 71 2.27 -4.17 11.60
CA SER A 71 0.80 -4.06 11.54
C SER A 71 0.24 -3.25 12.71
N TYR A 72 0.83 -3.39 13.89
CA TYR A 72 0.37 -2.69 15.10
C TYR A 72 0.64 -1.19 15.01
N THR A 73 1.84 -0.80 14.62
CA THR A 73 2.25 0.61 14.55
C THR A 73 1.64 1.34 13.35
N ALA A 74 1.49 0.65 12.21
CA ALA A 74 0.90 1.23 11.00
C ALA A 74 -0.64 1.28 11.04
N PHE A 75 -1.29 0.65 12.01
CA PHE A 75 -2.75 0.44 12.03
C PHE A 75 -3.55 1.70 11.68
N ASN A 76 -3.33 2.80 12.41
CA ASN A 76 -4.05 4.05 12.17
C ASN A 76 -3.80 4.62 10.76
N GLY A 77 -2.54 4.56 10.29
CA GLY A 77 -2.19 5.03 8.96
C GLY A 77 -2.81 4.20 7.83
N ILE A 78 -2.92 2.88 8.03
CA ILE A 78 -3.57 1.95 7.11
C ILE A 78 -5.05 2.32 6.97
N PHE A 79 -5.77 2.42 8.09
CA PHE A 79 -7.21 2.70 8.04
C PHE A 79 -7.51 4.11 7.53
N GLN A 80 -6.67 5.10 7.86
CA GLN A 80 -6.78 6.43 7.28
C GLN A 80 -6.61 6.39 5.75
N PHE A 81 -5.57 5.71 5.24
CA PHE A 81 -5.33 5.57 3.81
C PHE A 81 -6.51 4.89 3.09
N LEU A 82 -7.02 3.79 3.64
CA LEU A 82 -8.17 3.09 3.07
C LEU A 82 -9.42 3.99 3.03
N GLU A 83 -9.66 4.76 4.08
CA GLU A 83 -10.80 5.69 4.12
C GLU A 83 -10.66 6.81 3.09
N GLU A 84 -9.47 7.40 2.96
CA GLU A 84 -9.18 8.44 1.96
C GLU A 84 -9.41 7.94 0.53
N GLU A 85 -8.90 6.75 0.19
CA GLU A 85 -9.10 6.15 -1.14
C GLU A 85 -10.57 5.77 -1.39
N ARG A 86 -11.28 5.28 -0.36
CA ARG A 86 -12.73 5.01 -0.44
C ARG A 86 -13.53 6.28 -0.69
N GLN A 87 -13.17 7.40 -0.07
CA GLN A 87 -13.83 8.68 -0.31
C GLN A 87 -13.59 9.21 -1.73
N LYS A 88 -12.38 9.03 -2.28
CA LYS A 88 -12.10 9.37 -3.69
C LYS A 88 -13.03 8.62 -4.64
N LEU A 89 -13.25 7.32 -4.43
CA LEU A 89 -14.22 6.57 -5.24
C LEU A 89 -15.64 7.16 -5.20
N LYS A 90 -16.10 7.62 -4.03
CA LYS A 90 -17.44 8.23 -3.89
C LYS A 90 -17.55 9.54 -4.67
N ARG A 91 -16.46 10.31 -4.73
CA ARG A 91 -16.41 11.59 -5.47
C ARG A 91 -16.46 11.42 -6.99
N TYR A 92 -16.06 10.26 -7.53
CA TYR A 92 -16.15 9.97 -8.98
C TYR A 92 -17.49 9.38 -9.42
N LYS A 93 -18.44 9.16 -8.50
CA LYS A 93 -19.78 8.63 -8.81
C LYS A 93 -20.85 9.72 -8.97
N TYR A 94 -20.48 10.98 -8.83
CA TYR A 94 -21.31 12.17 -9.02
C TYR A 94 -20.53 13.19 -9.85
#